data_AF-A0A4Y3W9H1-F1
#
_entry.id   AF-A0A4Y3W9H1-F1
#
_cell.length_a   1.000
_cell.length_b   1.000
_cell.length_c   1.000
_cell.angle_alpha   90.00
_cell.angle_beta   90.00
_cell.angle_gamma   90.00
#
_symmetry.space_group_name_H-M   'P 1'
#
loop_
_entity.id
_entity.type
_entity.pdbx_description
1 polymer ?
#
loop_
_entity_poly.entity_id
_entity_poly.type
_entity_poly.pdbx_seq_one_letter_code
_entity_poly.pdbx_strand_id
1 'polypeptide(L)'
;MQEIEDAFVSECRRQGFQPNTATMNQLAIDYAGSVLNGGFIVLPSHLSIALKDAVRDLAQRCPEVFADIEATPNNASITQTIISEVRTRRKRSLPSDWSAVRERMTGITAEMMDQIAQTRQGK
;
A
#
# COMPACT_ATOMS: atom_id res chain seq x y z
N MET A 1 -14.45 -16.93 -13.33
CA MET A 1 -14.43 -15.49 -13.68
C MET A 1 -13.41 -14.75 -12.81
N GLN A 2 -13.50 -14.82 -11.48
CA GLN A 2 -12.49 -14.25 -10.54
C GLN A 2 -11.04 -14.69 -10.83
N GLU A 3 -10.80 -15.95 -11.22
CA GLU A 3 -9.44 -16.42 -11.53
C GLU A 3 -8.76 -15.70 -12.70
N ILE A 4 -9.53 -15.27 -13.72
CA ILE A 4 -8.99 -14.53 -14.87
C ILE A 4 -8.67 -13.09 -14.46
N GLU A 5 -9.57 -12.47 -13.69
CA GLU A 5 -9.39 -11.12 -13.17
C GLU A 5 -8.15 -11.04 -12.25
N ASP A 6 -8.01 -11.98 -11.33
CA ASP A 6 -6.87 -12.03 -10.41
C ASP A 6 -5.55 -12.28 -11.15
N ALA A 7 -5.55 -13.22 -12.11
CA ALA A 7 -4.38 -13.48 -12.94
C ALA A 7 -4.01 -12.26 -13.80
N PHE A 8 -5.01 -11.58 -14.38
CA PHE A 8 -4.81 -10.38 -15.18
C PHE A 8 -4.24 -9.24 -14.34
N VAL A 9 -4.80 -8.97 -13.16
CA VAL A 9 -4.29 -7.96 -12.22
C VAL A 9 -2.85 -8.29 -11.79
N SER A 10 -2.56 -9.57 -11.52
CA SER A 10 -1.20 -10.02 -11.18
C SER A 10 -0.22 -9.76 -12.32
N GLU A 11 -0.59 -10.06 -13.57
CA GLU A 11 0.23 -9.79 -14.74
C GLU A 11 0.39 -8.30 -15.06
N CYS A 12 -0.67 -7.49 -14.90
CA CYS A 12 -0.58 -6.03 -15.03
C CYS A 12 0.42 -5.46 -14.02
N ARG A 13 0.33 -5.87 -12.74
CA ARG A 13 1.27 -5.45 -11.70
C ARG A 13 2.70 -5.90 -11.99
N ARG A 14 2.89 -7.11 -12.52
CA ARG A 14 4.21 -7.61 -12.95
C ARG A 14 4.81 -6.75 -14.06
N GLN A 15 3.97 -6.20 -14.93
CA GLN A 15 4.37 -5.30 -16.01
C GLN A 15 4.47 -3.83 -15.58
N GLY A 16 4.17 -3.51 -14.32
CA GLY A 16 4.29 -2.15 -13.78
C GLY A 16 3.04 -1.29 -13.98
N PHE A 17 1.89 -1.88 -14.26
CA PHE A 17 0.64 -1.17 -14.49
C PHE A 17 -0.44 -1.52 -13.46
N GLN A 18 -1.34 -0.58 -13.19
CA GLN A 18 -2.53 -0.81 -12.39
C GLN A 18 -3.80 -0.67 -13.24
N PRO A 19 -4.54 -1.76 -13.48
CA PRO A 19 -5.78 -1.70 -14.24
C PRO A 19 -6.84 -0.94 -13.45
N ASN A 20 -7.61 -0.08 -14.11
CA ASN A 20 -8.70 0.65 -13.48
C ASN A 20 -10.03 -0.11 -13.63
N THR A 21 -11.10 0.39 -13.02
CA THR A 21 -12.42 -0.27 -13.05
C THR A 21 -12.99 -0.41 -14.47
N ALA A 22 -12.74 0.55 -15.36
CA ALA A 22 -13.17 0.45 -16.75
C ALA A 22 -12.41 -0.65 -17.51
N THR A 23 -11.10 -0.77 -17.27
CA THR A 23 -10.26 -1.87 -17.78
C THR A 23 -10.81 -3.23 -17.37
N MET A 24 -11.16 -3.37 -16.09
CA MET A 24 -11.68 -4.63 -15.54
C MET A 24 -13.06 -4.98 -16.10
N ASN A 25 -13.92 -3.98 -16.33
CA ASN A 25 -15.21 -4.21 -16.97
C ASN A 25 -15.05 -4.64 -18.44
N GLN A 26 -14.14 -4.02 -19.18
CA GLN A 26 -13.83 -4.41 -20.55
C GLN A 26 -13.29 -5.84 -20.61
N LEU A 27 -12.39 -6.20 -19.70
CA LEU A 27 -11.86 -7.55 -19.55
C LEU A 27 -12.98 -8.58 -19.31
N ALA A 28 -13.90 -8.28 -18.39
CA ALA A 28 -15.01 -9.17 -18.06
C ALA A 28 -15.94 -9.40 -19.27
N ILE A 29 -16.12 -8.38 -20.12
CA ILE A 29 -16.91 -8.48 -21.35
C ILE A 29 -16.15 -9.27 -22.42
N ASP A 30 -14.91 -8.89 -22.73
CA ASP A 30 -14.09 -9.48 -23.79
C ASP A 30 -13.82 -10.98 -23.53
N TYR A 31 -13.67 -11.37 -22.26
CA TYR A 31 -13.36 -12.73 -21.84
C TYR A 31 -14.53 -13.44 -21.15
N ALA A 32 -15.76 -12.96 -21.33
CA ALA A 32 -16.95 -13.64 -20.83
C ALA A 32 -17.02 -15.09 -21.33
N GLY A 33 -17.13 -16.04 -20.40
CA GLY A 33 -17.15 -17.48 -20.72
C GLY A 33 -15.79 -18.09 -21.08
N SER A 34 -14.70 -17.32 -21.00
CA SER A 34 -13.34 -17.84 -21.17
C SER A 34 -12.85 -18.55 -19.91
N VAL A 35 -11.85 -19.41 -20.07
CA VAL A 35 -11.25 -20.19 -18.97
C VAL A 35 -9.74 -19.96 -18.93
N LEU A 36 -9.16 -19.86 -17.74
CA LEU A 36 -7.72 -19.79 -17.58
C LEU A 36 -7.13 -21.21 -17.56
N ASN A 37 -6.16 -21.50 -18.41
CA ASN A 37 -5.44 -22.77 -18.42
C ASN A 37 -3.94 -22.52 -18.63
N GLY A 38 -3.13 -22.80 -17.60
CA GLY A 38 -1.65 -22.75 -17.69
C GLY A 38 -1.07 -21.40 -18.13
N GLY A 39 -1.72 -20.28 -17.81
CA GLY A 39 -1.30 -18.94 -18.23
C GLY A 39 -1.85 -18.47 -19.59
N PHE A 40 -2.73 -19.27 -20.20
CA PHE A 40 -3.49 -18.90 -21.39
C PHE A 40 -4.96 -18.68 -21.04
N ILE A 41 -5.56 -17.67 -21.66
CA ILE A 41 -7.00 -17.47 -21.67
C ILE A 41 -7.53 -18.25 -22.88
N VAL A 42 -8.28 -19.31 -22.60
CA VAL A 42 -8.96 -20.12 -23.62
C VAL A 42 -10.34 -19.52 -23.86
N LEU A 43 -10.54 -19.00 -25.07
CA LEU A 43 -11.79 -18.43 -25.53
C LEU A 43 -12.76 -19.57 -25.93
N PRO A 44 -14.07 -19.33 -25.84
CA PRO A 44 -15.09 -20.30 -26.27
C PRO A 44 -14.96 -20.76 -27.73
N SER A 45 -14.33 -19.95 -28.58
CA SER A 45 -14.09 -20.23 -30.01
C SER A 45 -12.90 -21.15 -30.28
N HIS A 46 -12.35 -21.83 -29.27
CA HIS A 46 -11.13 -22.65 -29.33
C HIS A 46 -9.84 -21.88 -29.63
N LEU A 47 -9.88 -20.54 -29.59
CA LEU A 47 -8.69 -19.70 -29.64
C LEU A 47 -8.11 -19.54 -28.23
N SER A 48 -6.78 -19.52 -28.12
CA SER A 48 -6.09 -19.28 -26.85
C SER A 48 -5.17 -18.07 -26.99
N ILE A 49 -5.23 -17.16 -26.02
CA ILE A 49 -4.36 -15.99 -25.96
C ILE A 49 -3.52 -16.09 -24.69
N ALA A 50 -2.22 -15.84 -24.80
CA ALA A 50 -1.37 -15.78 -23.62
C ALA A 50 -1.75 -14.55 -22.79
N LEU A 51 -1.81 -14.69 -21.47
CA LEU A 51 -2.22 -13.61 -20.57
C LEU A 51 -1.34 -12.34 -20.73
N LYS A 52 -0.04 -12.52 -20.96
CA LYS A 52 0.90 -11.44 -21.25
C LYS A 52 0.54 -10.63 -22.50
N ASP A 53 0.03 -11.31 -23.54
CA ASP A 53 -0.28 -10.71 -24.83
C ASP A 53 -1.65 -10.01 -24.75
N ALA A 54 -2.59 -10.57 -23.98
CA ALA A 54 -3.84 -9.90 -23.63
C ALA A 54 -3.59 -8.59 -22.88
N VAL A 55 -2.70 -8.57 -21.89
CA VAL A 55 -2.33 -7.35 -21.15
C VAL A 55 -1.68 -6.33 -22.09
N ARG A 56 -0.77 -6.77 -22.98
CA ARG A 56 -0.10 -5.90 -23.94
C ARG A 56 -1.08 -5.28 -24.94
N ASP A 57 -1.99 -6.08 -25.50
CA ASP A 57 -2.99 -5.61 -26.45
C ASP A 57 -3.94 -4.61 -25.80
N LEU A 58 -4.37 -4.88 -24.56
CA LEU A 58 -5.21 -3.95 -23.83
C LEU A 58 -4.46 -2.64 -23.50
N ALA A 59 -3.17 -2.72 -23.16
CA ALA A 59 -2.30 -1.55 -22.95
C ALA A 59 -2.12 -0.69 -24.20
N GLN A 60 -2.10 -1.31 -25.39
CA GLN A 60 -2.08 -0.59 -26.66
C GLN A 60 -3.43 0.04 -27.01
N ARG A 61 -4.53 -0.65 -26.71
CA ARG A 61 -5.90 -0.16 -26.99
C ARG A 61 -6.34 0.97 -26.07
N CYS A 62 -5.92 0.94 -24.80
CA CYS A 62 -6.40 1.86 -23.76
C CYS A 62 -5.25 2.45 -22.94
N PRO A 63 -4.28 3.17 -23.54
CA PRO A 63 -3.10 3.69 -22.85
C PRO A 63 -3.45 4.72 -21.75
N GLU A 64 -4.55 5.45 -21.93
CA GLU A 64 -5.10 6.44 -21.00
C GLU A 64 -5.69 5.86 -19.70
N VAL A 65 -5.89 4.53 -19.67
CA VAL A 65 -6.61 3.81 -18.61
C VAL A 65 -5.63 3.06 -17.71
N PHE A 66 -4.46 2.72 -18.24
CA PHE A 66 -3.30 2.34 -17.45
C PHE A 66 -2.71 3.62 -16.89
N ALA A 67 -3.17 3.99 -15.70
CA ALA A 67 -2.32 4.82 -14.87
C ALA A 67 -0.97 4.10 -14.84
N ASP A 68 0.11 4.80 -15.22
CA ASP A 68 1.41 4.47 -14.67
C ASP A 68 1.14 4.18 -13.20
N ILE A 69 1.74 3.13 -12.66
CA ILE A 69 1.90 3.11 -11.22
C ILE A 69 2.79 4.33 -10.98
N GLU A 70 2.20 5.55 -10.92
CA GLU A 70 2.69 6.66 -10.13
C GLU A 70 3.10 5.93 -8.90
N ALA A 71 4.42 5.82 -8.75
CA ALA A 71 5.05 5.02 -7.74
C ALA A 71 4.27 5.34 -6.50
N THR A 72 3.30 4.50 -6.14
CA THR A 72 2.59 4.68 -4.90
C THR A 72 3.79 4.65 -3.98
N PRO A 73 4.06 5.69 -3.19
CA PRO A 73 5.24 5.68 -2.36
C PRO A 73 4.96 4.67 -1.24
N ASN A 74 4.89 3.40 -1.62
CA ASN A 74 4.70 2.21 -0.84
C ASN A 74 6.05 1.81 -0.22
N ASN A 75 6.91 2.82 -0.04
CA ASN A 75 8.21 2.76 0.59
C ASN A 75 8.49 4.02 1.44
N ALA A 76 7.49 4.88 1.71
CA ALA A 76 7.38 5.42 3.06
C ALA A 76 6.75 4.33 3.94
N SER A 77 7.52 3.26 4.11
CA SER A 77 7.20 2.05 4.85
C SER A 77 6.44 2.40 6.12
N ILE A 78 5.49 1.59 6.55
CA ILE A 78 4.90 1.66 7.90
C ILE A 78 5.99 1.93 8.95
N THR A 79 7.20 1.39 8.73
CA THR A 79 8.44 1.69 9.46
C THR A 79 8.81 3.18 9.50
N GLN A 80 8.80 3.92 8.39
CA GLN A 80 9.04 5.37 8.37
C GLN A 80 7.94 6.17 9.07
N THR A 81 6.67 5.76 8.97
CA THR A 81 5.55 6.39 9.70
C THR A 81 5.67 6.13 11.20
N ILE A 82 5.99 4.90 11.61
CA ILE A 82 6.25 4.57 13.02
C ILE A 82 7.50 5.31 13.51
N ILE A 83 8.57 5.37 12.71
CA ILE A 83 9.79 6.12 13.07
C ILE A 83 9.50 7.61 13.20
N SER A 84 8.69 8.20 12.31
CA SER A 84 8.33 9.61 12.38
C SER A 84 7.42 9.88 13.58
N GLU A 85 6.43 9.03 13.86
CA GLU A 85 5.61 9.11 15.08
C GLU A 85 6.47 8.98 16.34
N VAL A 86 7.35 7.98 16.40
CA VAL A 86 8.25 7.75 17.55
C VAL A 86 9.21 8.91 17.72
N ARG A 87 9.76 9.46 16.63
CA ARG A 87 10.61 10.67 16.67
C ARG A 87 9.83 11.90 17.12
N THR A 88 8.57 12.04 16.72
CA THR A 88 7.70 13.15 17.13
C THR A 88 7.35 13.04 18.61
N ARG A 89 7.06 11.83 19.11
CA ARG A 89 6.84 11.56 20.54
C ARG A 89 8.10 11.82 21.38
N ARG A 90 9.29 11.51 20.85
CA ARG A 90 10.58 11.79 21.50
C ARG A 90 10.96 13.28 21.53
N LYS A 91 10.40 14.10 20.64
CA LYS A 91 10.66 15.55 20.55
C LYS A 91 9.57 16.41 21.21
N ARG A 92 8.48 15.81 21.71
CA ARG A 92 7.41 16.55 22.36
C ARG A 92 7.93 17.14 23.67
N SER A 93 7.81 18.46 23.82
CA SER A 93 8.12 19.17 25.05
C SER A 93 7.33 18.59 26.23
N LEU A 94 7.84 18.80 27.44
CA LEU A 94 7.10 18.45 28.65
C LEU A 94 5.75 19.21 28.64
N PRO A 95 4.65 18.56 29.06
CA PRO A 95 3.35 19.22 29.20
C PRO A 95 3.44 20.50 30.05
N SER A 96 2.62 21.50 29.77
CA SER A 96 2.64 22.79 30.49
C SER A 96 2.27 22.68 31.97
N ASP A 97 1.58 21.61 32.35
CA ASP A 97 1.16 21.26 33.71
C ASP A 97 2.13 20.27 34.39
N TRP A 98 3.29 19.98 33.79
CA TRP A 98 4.23 18.97 34.27
C TRP A 98 4.67 19.17 35.72
N SER A 99 4.98 20.41 36.13
CA SER A 99 5.38 20.73 37.50
C SER A 99 4.28 20.43 38.51
N ALA A 100 3.04 20.82 38.21
CA ALA A 100 1.88 20.58 39.05
C ALA A 100 1.56 19.08 39.19
N VAL A 101 1.77 18.28 38.14
CA VAL A 101 1.63 16.83 38.20
C VAL A 101 2.79 16.20 38.98
N ARG A 102 4.02 16.66 38.76
CA ARG A 102 5.21 16.15 39.45
C ARG A 102 5.13 16.37 40.97
N GLU A 103 4.67 17.53 41.42
CA GLU A 103 4.52 17.87 42.85
C GLU A 103 3.52 16.96 43.58
N ARG A 104 2.54 16.40 42.85
CA ARG A 104 1.52 15.49 43.42
C ARG A 104 1.99 14.04 43.52
N MET A 105 3.06 13.67 42.81
CA MET A 105 3.56 12.30 42.76
C MET A 105 4.64 12.08 43.82
N THR A 106 4.65 10.90 44.43
CA THR A 106 5.64 10.48 45.44
C THR A 106 6.21 9.10 45.10
N GLY A 107 7.37 8.76 45.68
CA GLY A 107 8.02 7.47 45.49
C GLY A 107 8.63 7.28 44.09
N ILE A 108 8.62 6.03 43.61
CA ILE A 108 9.29 5.62 42.36
C ILE A 108 8.76 6.42 41.14
N THR A 109 7.49 6.78 41.14
CA THR A 109 6.87 7.58 40.07
C THR A 109 7.49 8.98 40.00
N ALA A 110 7.77 9.60 41.15
CA ALA A 110 8.42 10.90 41.23
C ALA A 110 9.87 10.84 40.71
N GLU A 111 10.62 9.82 41.11
CA GLU A 111 12.00 9.59 40.65
C GLU A 111 12.06 9.36 39.13
N MET A 112 11.15 8.55 38.57
CA MET A 112 11.06 8.34 37.12
C MET A 112 10.70 9.63 36.37
N MET A 113 9.81 10.46 36.92
CA MET A 113 9.48 11.75 36.31
C MET A 113 10.68 12.70 36.31
N ASP A 114 11.48 12.74 37.38
CA ASP A 114 12.71 13.55 37.43
C ASP A 114 13.76 13.08 36.41
N GLN A 115 13.95 11.77 36.27
CA GLN A 115 14.85 11.19 35.26
C GLN A 115 14.42 11.56 33.83
N ILE A 116 13.11 11.54 33.56
CA ILE A 116 12.56 11.96 32.26
C ILE A 116 12.81 13.45 32.01
N ALA A 117 12.67 14.31 33.03
CA ALA A 117 12.93 15.73 32.91
C ALA A 117 14.42 16.01 32.65
N GLN A 118 15.32 15.36 33.39
CA GLN A 118 16.77 15.51 33.21
C GLN A 118 17.24 15.05 31.83
N THR A 119 16.76 13.90 31.35
CA THR A 119 17.09 13.37 30.02
C THR A 119 16.64 14.31 28.89
N ARG A 120 15.62 15.13 29.12
CA ARG A 120 15.07 16.07 28.14
C ARG A 120 15.66 17.48 28.24
N GLN A 121 16.20 17.90 29.38
CA GLN A 121 16.88 19.19 29.56
C GLN A 121 18.38 19.11 29.21
N GLY A 122 19.00 17.94 29.28
CA GLY A 122 20.41 17.72 28.96
C GLY A 122 20.74 17.60 27.47
N LYS A 123 19.88 18.08 26.57
CA LYS A 123 20.03 18.00 25.11
C LYS A 123 19.62 19.30 24.45
#